data_AF-A0AAD7SJI0-F1
#
_entry.id   AF-A0AAD7SJI0-F1
#
_cell.length_a   1.000
_cell.length_b   1.000
_cell.length_c   1.000
_cell.angle_alpha   90.00
_cell.angle_beta   90.00
_cell.angle_gamma   90.00
#
_symmetry.space_group_name_H-M   'P 1'
#
loop_
_entity.id
_entity.type
_entity.pdbx_description
1 polymer ?
#
loop_
_entity_poly.entity_id
_entity_poly.type
_entity_poly.pdbx_seq_one_letter_code
_entity_poly.pdbx_strand_id
1 'polypeptide(L)'
;MKALDKAKILKAAIGGHGKTTLFDRFGAGDIDEHMDIFLDVHATKDVVIKAGIAIFQHIYHAPGTTLGAIRYNMFSWKAAAGLIKPETLPPTEGAATQHSLCADLQTRDWMLLQSMSLDPSDYGWMVGVHGYEPVPTLDPMAPEELLRFTSCNCNGDLSMWKL
;
A
#
# COMPACT_ATOMS: atom_id res chain seq x y z
N MET A 1 2.69 -6.78 -24.57
CA MET A 1 3.13 -5.77 -23.58
C MET A 1 1.91 -5.23 -22.81
N LYS A 2 1.09 -6.12 -22.22
CA LYS A 2 -0.14 -5.73 -21.48
C LYS A 2 -0.28 -6.53 -20.18
N ALA A 3 -0.10 -7.85 -20.24
CA ALA A 3 -0.16 -8.71 -19.05
C ALA A 3 1.10 -8.61 -18.16
N LEU A 4 2.28 -8.47 -18.77
CA LEU A 4 3.55 -8.41 -18.04
C LEU A 4 3.68 -7.13 -17.20
N ASP A 5 3.11 -6.03 -17.66
CA ASP A 5 3.23 -4.71 -17.00
C ASP A 5 2.23 -4.61 -15.83
N LYS A 6 0.98 -5.10 -16.02
CA LYS A 6 -0.01 -5.29 -14.94
C LYS A 6 0.51 -6.16 -13.80
N ALA A 7 1.21 -7.25 -14.13
CA ALA A 7 1.77 -8.14 -13.12
C ALA A 7 2.90 -7.53 -12.30
N LYS A 8 3.63 -6.57 -12.86
CA LYS A 8 4.66 -5.86 -12.13
C LYS A 8 4.09 -4.74 -11.24
N ILE A 9 3.04 -4.03 -11.67
CA ILE A 9 2.27 -3.09 -10.82
C ILE A 9 1.80 -3.81 -9.56
N LEU A 10 1.20 -4.99 -9.72
CA LEU A 10 0.73 -5.80 -8.59
C LEU A 10 1.87 -6.30 -7.69
N LYS A 11 3.04 -6.60 -8.26
CA LYS A 11 4.24 -7.04 -7.52
C LYS A 11 4.79 -5.94 -6.63
N ALA A 12 4.74 -4.69 -7.08
CA ALA A 12 5.08 -3.54 -6.26
C ALA A 12 4.03 -3.37 -5.17
N ALA A 13 2.73 -3.48 -5.52
CA ALA A 13 1.55 -3.09 -4.74
C ALA A 13 1.38 -3.71 -3.32
N ILE A 14 1.82 -4.95 -3.08
CA ILE A 14 1.34 -5.73 -1.91
C ILE A 14 2.44 -6.61 -1.32
N GLY A 15 2.94 -6.23 -0.15
CA GLY A 15 3.71 -7.10 0.73
C GLY A 15 2.78 -7.87 1.69
N GLY A 16 2.90 -9.20 1.76
CA GLY A 16 2.21 -10.02 2.77
C GLY A 16 1.20 -11.07 2.24
N HIS A 17 0.76 -10.96 0.99
CA HIS A 17 -0.05 -11.99 0.32
C HIS A 17 0.77 -12.72 -0.75
N GLY A 18 0.61 -14.04 -0.85
CA GLY A 18 1.26 -14.85 -1.88
C GLY A 18 0.87 -14.39 -3.29
N LYS A 19 1.87 -14.14 -4.15
CA LYS A 19 1.71 -13.51 -5.48
C LYS A 19 0.67 -14.23 -6.35
N THR A 20 0.68 -15.56 -6.37
CA THR A 20 -0.26 -16.41 -7.12
C THR A 20 -1.67 -16.36 -6.53
N THR A 21 -1.77 -16.38 -5.19
CA THR A 21 -3.04 -16.37 -4.47
C THR A 21 -3.82 -15.07 -4.67
N LEU A 22 -3.13 -13.97 -4.97
CA LEU A 22 -3.77 -12.70 -5.28
C LEU A 22 -4.28 -12.67 -6.73
N PHE A 23 -3.48 -13.16 -7.68
CA PHE A 23 -3.89 -13.34 -9.08
C PHE A 23 -5.11 -14.26 -9.22
N ASP A 24 -5.15 -15.36 -8.47
CA ASP A 24 -6.25 -16.33 -8.49
C ASP A 24 -7.53 -15.79 -7.82
N ARG A 25 -7.43 -14.73 -7.02
CA ARG A 25 -8.56 -14.08 -6.32
C ARG A 25 -9.26 -13.00 -7.15
N PHE A 26 -8.66 -12.57 -8.26
CA PHE A 26 -9.30 -11.61 -9.15
C PHE A 26 -10.16 -12.34 -10.18
N GLY A 27 -11.43 -11.96 -10.28
CA GLY A 27 -12.15 -12.15 -11.53
C GLY A 27 -11.48 -11.30 -12.61
N ALA A 28 -11.33 -11.85 -13.83
CA ALA A 28 -10.90 -11.05 -14.98
C ALA A 28 -11.87 -9.85 -15.12
N GLY A 29 -11.36 -8.62 -15.02
CA GLY A 29 -12.14 -7.38 -15.12
C GLY A 29 -12.26 -6.54 -13.84
N ASP A 30 -12.24 -7.12 -12.64
CA ASP A 30 -12.64 -6.39 -11.41
C ASP A 30 -11.70 -5.25 -10.99
N ILE A 31 -10.42 -5.33 -11.38
CA ILE A 31 -9.43 -4.28 -11.10
C ILE A 31 -8.77 -3.74 -12.38
N ASP A 32 -9.19 -4.22 -13.55
CA ASP A 32 -8.51 -3.92 -14.81
C ASP A 32 -8.58 -2.43 -15.15
N GLU A 33 -9.74 -1.79 -14.92
CA GLU A 33 -9.91 -0.35 -15.13
C GLU A 33 -9.00 0.48 -14.21
N HIS A 34 -8.81 0.04 -12.97
CA HIS A 34 -7.92 0.71 -12.02
C HIS A 34 -6.45 0.47 -12.34
N MET A 35 -6.09 -0.70 -12.87
CA MET A 35 -4.73 -0.99 -13.33
C MET A 35 -4.36 -0.18 -14.57
N ASP A 36 -5.30 0.06 -15.48
CA ASP A 36 -5.06 0.84 -16.70
C ASP A 36 -4.70 2.30 -16.36
N ILE A 37 -5.14 2.83 -15.21
CA ILE A 37 -4.74 4.16 -14.72
C ILE A 37 -3.23 4.24 -14.43
N PHE A 38 -2.62 3.18 -13.88
CA PHE A 38 -1.18 3.15 -13.64
C PHE A 38 -0.36 3.09 -14.93
N LEU A 39 -0.98 2.68 -16.05
CA LEU A 39 -0.37 2.65 -17.37
C LEU A 39 -0.56 3.97 -18.14
N ASP A 40 -1.38 4.90 -17.62
CA ASP A 40 -1.55 6.22 -18.21
C ASP A 40 -0.50 7.19 -17.64
N VAL A 41 0.51 7.51 -18.45
CA VAL A 41 1.59 8.44 -18.09
C VAL A 41 1.09 9.87 -17.83
N HIS A 42 -0.14 10.20 -18.24
CA HIS A 42 -0.77 11.50 -17.98
C HIS A 42 -1.69 11.50 -16.76
N ALA A 43 -1.92 10.35 -16.12
CA ALA A 43 -2.71 10.28 -14.90
C ALA A 43 -2.10 11.18 -13.82
N THR A 44 -2.93 11.90 -13.08
CA THR A 44 -2.47 12.68 -11.94
C THR A 44 -2.30 11.79 -10.70
N LYS A 45 -1.48 12.23 -9.74
CA LYS A 45 -1.27 11.51 -8.48
C LYS A 45 -2.59 11.21 -7.76
N ASP A 46 -3.53 12.15 -7.74
CA ASP A 46 -4.84 11.94 -7.10
C ASP A 46 -5.66 10.82 -7.75
N VAL A 47 -5.58 10.71 -9.09
CA VAL A 47 -6.28 9.66 -9.84
C VAL A 47 -5.63 8.30 -9.58
N VAL A 48 -4.29 8.24 -9.56
CA VAL A 48 -3.51 7.05 -9.19
C VAL A 48 -3.84 6.59 -7.76
N ILE A 49 -3.88 7.52 -6.79
CA ILE A 49 -4.19 7.20 -5.39
C ILE A 49 -5.60 6.61 -5.28
N LYS A 50 -6.59 7.22 -5.95
CA LYS A 50 -7.97 6.70 -5.96
C LYS A 50 -8.03 5.31 -6.58
N ALA A 51 -7.32 5.08 -7.69
CA ALA A 51 -7.26 3.77 -8.34
C ALA A 51 -6.63 2.72 -7.42
N GLY A 52 -5.53 3.04 -6.76
CA GLY A 52 -4.87 2.12 -5.83
C GLY A 52 -5.69 1.81 -4.59
N ILE A 53 -6.39 2.79 -4.01
CA ILE A 53 -7.35 2.55 -2.92
C ILE A 53 -8.46 1.60 -3.39
N ALA A 54 -9.03 1.82 -4.57
CA ALA A 54 -10.06 0.95 -5.13
C ALA A 54 -9.54 -0.48 -5.33
N ILE A 55 -8.32 -0.66 -5.85
CA ILE A 55 -7.66 -1.97 -5.97
C ILE A 55 -7.62 -2.67 -4.60
N PHE A 56 -7.22 -1.99 -3.52
CA PHE A 56 -7.26 -2.57 -2.18
C PHE A 56 -8.68 -2.94 -1.72
N GLN A 57 -9.68 -2.09 -1.98
CA GLN A 57 -11.07 -2.42 -1.66
C GLN A 57 -11.56 -3.68 -2.37
N HIS A 58 -11.18 -3.87 -3.64
CA HIS A 58 -11.46 -5.08 -4.40
C HIS A 58 -10.72 -6.30 -3.85
N ILE A 59 -9.44 -6.16 -3.46
CA ILE A 59 -8.63 -7.23 -2.85
C ILE A 59 -9.26 -7.75 -1.56
N TYR A 60 -9.85 -6.86 -0.76
CA TYR A 60 -10.53 -7.21 0.48
C TYR A 60 -12.05 -7.42 0.31
N HIS A 61 -12.52 -7.59 -0.93
CA HIS A 61 -13.90 -7.92 -1.29
C HIS A 61 -14.96 -6.96 -0.71
N ALA A 62 -14.63 -5.67 -0.61
CA ALA A 62 -15.51 -4.64 -0.08
C ALA A 62 -15.41 -3.31 -0.88
N PRO A 63 -15.72 -3.33 -2.19
CA PRO A 63 -15.73 -2.12 -3.00
C PRO A 63 -16.68 -1.06 -2.44
N GLY A 64 -16.28 0.21 -2.51
CA GLY A 64 -17.07 1.34 -1.98
C GLY A 64 -17.01 1.51 -0.46
N THR A 65 -16.29 0.64 0.27
CA THR A 65 -16.07 0.77 1.72
C THR A 65 -14.70 1.38 1.99
N THR A 66 -14.59 2.29 2.96
CA THR A 66 -13.28 2.88 3.33
C THR A 66 -12.32 1.81 3.85
N LEU A 67 -11.01 1.96 3.58
CA LEU A 67 -10.03 0.97 4.03
C LEU A 67 -10.00 0.88 5.57
N GLY A 68 -10.24 2.00 6.26
CA GLY A 68 -10.40 2.03 7.71
C GLY A 68 -11.54 1.13 8.22
N ALA A 69 -12.71 1.19 7.58
CA ALA A 69 -13.84 0.35 7.97
C ALA A 69 -13.60 -1.14 7.66
N ILE A 70 -13.00 -1.46 6.51
CA ILE A 70 -12.60 -2.85 6.16
C ILE A 70 -11.61 -3.36 7.21
N ARG A 71 -10.60 -2.54 7.56
CA ARG A 71 -9.57 -2.88 8.54
C ARG A 71 -10.16 -3.12 9.93
N TYR A 72 -11.06 -2.26 10.38
CA TYR A 72 -11.74 -2.41 11.67
C TYR A 72 -12.62 -3.68 11.74
N ASN A 73 -13.39 -3.95 10.69
CA ASN A 73 -14.26 -5.14 10.64
C ASN A 73 -13.42 -6.43 10.65
N MET A 74 -12.37 -6.50 9.84
CA MET A 74 -11.45 -7.64 9.83
C MET A 74 -10.72 -7.80 11.17
N PHE A 75 -10.26 -6.71 11.78
CA PHE A 75 -9.64 -6.74 13.10
C PHE A 75 -10.60 -7.29 14.14
N SER A 76 -11.83 -6.77 14.21
CA SER A 76 -12.83 -7.18 15.20
C SER A 76 -13.14 -8.68 15.11
N TRP A 77 -13.35 -9.19 13.90
CA TRP A 77 -13.56 -10.61 13.67
C TRP A 77 -12.35 -11.47 14.07
N LYS A 78 -11.14 -11.09 13.63
CA LYS A 78 -9.90 -11.83 13.94
C LYS A 78 -9.56 -11.78 15.43
N ALA A 79 -9.85 -10.67 16.10
CA ALA A 79 -9.66 -10.49 17.52
C ALA A 79 -10.56 -11.41 18.32
N ALA A 80 -11.85 -11.47 17.97
CA ALA A 80 -12.79 -12.41 18.57
C ALA A 80 -12.36 -13.87 18.38
N ALA A 81 -11.72 -14.19 17.25
CA ALA A 81 -11.20 -15.52 16.96
C ALA A 81 -9.82 -15.84 17.59
N GLY A 82 -9.15 -14.88 18.22
CA GLY A 82 -7.77 -15.05 18.72
C GLY A 82 -6.71 -15.24 17.62
N LEU A 83 -7.01 -14.85 16.38
CA LEU A 83 -6.18 -15.06 15.18
C LEU A 83 -5.59 -13.76 14.63
N ILE A 84 -5.31 -12.77 15.50
CA ILE A 84 -4.77 -11.48 15.05
C ILE A 84 -3.31 -11.66 14.62
N LYS A 85 -3.12 -11.61 13.31
CA LYS A 85 -1.82 -11.36 12.68
C LYS A 85 -1.89 -10.00 11.98
N PRO A 86 -1.20 -8.96 12.48
CA PRO A 86 -1.29 -7.60 11.94
C PRO A 86 -1.05 -7.51 10.43
N GLU A 87 -0.16 -8.34 9.89
CA GLU A 87 0.17 -8.45 8.47
C GLU A 87 -0.97 -8.97 7.60
N THR A 88 -2.03 -9.52 8.20
CA THR A 88 -3.23 -10.00 7.48
C THR A 88 -4.35 -8.99 7.43
N LEU A 89 -4.15 -7.80 8.01
CA LEU A 89 -5.11 -6.70 7.97
C LEU A 89 -4.91 -5.86 6.69
N PRO A 90 -5.98 -5.25 6.16
CA PRO A 90 -5.89 -4.25 5.09
C PRO A 90 -4.94 -3.12 5.45
N PRO A 91 -4.22 -2.52 4.48
CA PRO A 91 -3.43 -1.33 4.74
C PRO A 91 -4.32 -0.18 5.25
N THR A 92 -3.71 0.79 5.93
CA THR A 92 -4.38 2.07 6.20
C THR A 92 -4.49 2.87 4.91
N GLU A 93 -5.31 3.93 4.89
CA GLU A 93 -5.43 4.79 3.71
C GLU A 93 -4.11 5.48 3.37
N GLY A 94 -3.38 5.99 4.38
CA GLY A 94 -2.06 6.57 4.16
C GLY A 94 -1.04 5.57 3.61
N ALA A 95 -1.04 4.33 4.12
CA ALA A 95 -0.20 3.27 3.58
C ALA A 95 -0.57 2.93 2.13
N ALA A 96 -1.87 2.80 1.81
CA ALA A 96 -2.34 2.56 0.45
C ALA A 96 -1.98 3.71 -0.50
N THR A 97 -2.03 4.96 -0.04
CA THR A 97 -1.61 6.15 -0.79
C THR A 97 -0.13 6.08 -1.15
N GLN A 98 0.75 5.89 -0.16
CA GLN A 98 2.19 5.80 -0.40
C GLN A 98 2.53 4.64 -1.35
N HIS A 99 1.86 3.52 -1.12
CA HIS A 99 2.03 2.33 -1.94
C HIS A 99 1.68 2.58 -3.41
N SER A 100 0.54 3.24 -3.65
CA SER A 100 0.08 3.62 -4.99
C SER A 100 1.08 4.55 -5.68
N LEU A 101 1.62 5.55 -4.98
CA LEU A 101 2.60 6.47 -5.54
C LEU A 101 3.92 5.77 -5.91
N CYS A 102 4.40 4.86 -5.06
CA CYS A 102 5.59 4.07 -5.34
C CYS A 102 5.40 3.17 -6.57
N ALA A 103 4.23 2.53 -6.70
CA ALA A 103 3.91 1.69 -7.85
C ALA A 103 3.79 2.50 -9.15
N ASP A 104 3.22 3.71 -9.09
CA ASP A 104 3.14 4.63 -10.24
C ASP A 104 4.51 5.10 -10.70
N LEU A 105 5.41 5.51 -9.78
CA LEU A 105 6.79 5.87 -10.12
C LEU A 105 7.50 4.72 -10.84
N GLN A 106 7.46 3.51 -10.27
CA GLN A 106 8.09 2.33 -10.88
C GLN A 106 7.52 2.02 -12.27
N THR A 107 6.21 2.20 -12.44
CA THR A 107 5.54 1.96 -13.72
C THR A 107 5.95 3.00 -14.76
N ARG A 108 5.98 4.28 -14.39
CA ARG A 108 6.43 5.38 -15.25
C ARG A 108 7.88 5.20 -15.67
N ASP A 109 8.77 4.85 -14.73
CA ASP A 109 10.18 4.59 -15.03
C ASP A 109 10.33 3.49 -16.08
N TRP A 110 9.55 2.42 -15.99
CA TRP A 110 9.56 1.34 -16.99
C TRP A 110 8.96 1.75 -18.33
N MET A 111 7.85 2.47 -18.32
CA MET A 111 7.16 2.86 -19.56
C MET A 111 7.92 3.91 -20.35
N LEU A 112 8.52 4.87 -19.66
CA LEU A 112 9.22 5.99 -20.29
C LEU A 112 10.70 5.67 -20.54
N LEU A 113 11.24 4.60 -19.94
CA LEU A 113 12.68 4.32 -19.88
C LEU A 113 13.49 5.53 -19.35
N GLN A 114 12.82 6.43 -18.62
CA GLN A 114 13.36 7.66 -18.08
C GLN A 114 13.52 7.51 -16.57
N SER A 115 14.54 6.77 -16.15
CA SER A 115 14.85 6.57 -14.72
C SER A 115 15.33 7.84 -13.99
N MET A 116 15.16 9.03 -14.56
CA MET A 116 15.83 10.27 -14.12
C MET A 116 14.99 11.54 -14.25
N SER A 117 13.75 11.48 -14.76
CA SER A 117 12.92 12.67 -14.99
C SER A 117 11.98 12.99 -13.80
N LEU A 118 11.63 11.99 -12.99
CA LEU A 118 10.75 12.14 -11.84
C LEU A 118 11.58 12.17 -10.56
N ASP A 119 11.39 13.18 -9.71
CA ASP A 119 12.00 13.22 -8.38
C ASP A 119 11.34 12.15 -7.50
N PRO A 120 12.05 11.12 -7.00
CA PRO A 120 11.45 10.09 -6.15
C PRO A 120 10.77 10.67 -4.90
N SER A 121 11.25 11.82 -4.42
CA SER A 121 10.70 12.53 -3.25
C SER A 121 9.24 12.93 -3.43
N ASP A 122 8.85 13.18 -4.68
CA ASP A 122 7.48 13.52 -5.05
C ASP A 122 6.55 12.29 -5.06
N TYR A 123 7.08 11.08 -4.97
CA TYR A 123 6.37 9.82 -5.18
C TYR A 123 6.49 8.85 -4.00
N GLY A 124 6.63 9.38 -2.78
CA GLY A 124 6.65 8.56 -1.58
C GLY A 124 8.00 7.91 -1.30
N TRP A 125 9.09 8.52 -1.77
CA TRP A 125 10.45 8.20 -1.34
C TRP A 125 11.05 9.37 -0.56
N MET A 126 12.06 9.10 0.24
CA MET A 126 12.84 10.10 0.95
C MET A 126 14.31 9.74 0.88
N VAL A 127 15.19 10.74 0.98
CA VAL A 127 16.64 10.51 1.00
C VAL A 127 17.04 10.04 2.41
N GLY A 128 17.34 8.76 2.54
CA GLY A 128 17.87 8.12 3.73
C GLY A 128 19.39 7.95 3.70
N VAL A 129 19.95 7.32 4.74
CA VAL A 129 21.40 7.12 4.89
C VAL A 129 21.98 6.20 3.81
N HIS A 130 21.15 5.30 3.28
CA HIS A 130 21.55 4.31 2.28
C HIS A 130 21.03 4.62 0.86
N GLY A 131 20.52 5.84 0.64
CA GLY A 131 19.92 6.26 -0.64
C GLY A 131 18.43 6.54 -0.50
N TYR A 132 17.66 6.35 -1.57
CA TYR A 132 16.22 6.54 -1.52
C TYR A 132 15.54 5.39 -0.76
N GLU A 133 14.77 5.75 0.27
CA GLU A 133 13.98 4.83 1.09
C GLU A 133 12.49 5.20 0.97
N PRO A 134 11.56 4.24 1.02
CA PRO A 134 10.14 4.55 0.98
C PRO A 134 9.72 5.41 2.19
N VAL A 135 8.90 6.42 1.96
CA VAL A 135 8.27 7.21 3.03
C VAL A 135 7.37 6.26 3.82
N PRO A 136 7.58 6.13 5.15
CA PRO A 136 6.70 5.31 5.97
C PRO A 136 5.30 5.93 6.02
N THR A 137 4.32 5.15 6.47
CA THR A 137 2.97 5.68 6.67
C THR A 137 3.00 6.91 7.59
N LEU A 138 2.29 7.96 7.19
CA LEU A 138 2.09 9.16 8.02
C LEU A 138 0.97 8.95 9.04
N ASP A 139 0.22 7.86 8.93
CA ASP A 139 -0.81 7.50 9.88
C ASP A 139 -0.17 7.04 11.21
N PRO A 140 -0.78 7.38 12.35
CA PRO A 140 -0.32 6.86 13.63
C PRO A 140 -0.44 5.33 13.65
N MET A 141 0.57 4.64 14.21
CA MET A 141 0.61 3.18 14.31
C MET A 141 -0.65 2.59 14.97
N ALA A 142 -1.19 3.32 15.95
CA ALA A 142 -2.46 3.07 16.62
C ALA A 142 -3.04 4.40 17.13
N PRO A 143 -4.35 4.47 17.44
CA PRO A 143 -4.92 5.58 18.19
C PRO A 143 -4.08 5.91 19.43
N GLU A 144 -3.85 7.20 19.68
CA GLU A 144 -2.97 7.67 20.76
C GLU A 144 -3.41 7.16 22.14
N GLU A 145 -4.73 7.01 22.34
CA GLU A 145 -5.31 6.41 23.53
C GLU A 145 -4.82 4.98 23.78
N LEU A 146 -4.71 4.16 22.73
CA LEU A 146 -4.21 2.79 22.83
C LEU A 146 -2.71 2.76 23.09
N LEU A 147 -1.95 3.67 22.47
CA LEU A 147 -0.50 3.76 22.69
C LEU A 147 -0.14 4.04 24.16
N ARG A 148 -1.02 4.74 24.91
CA ARG A 148 -0.86 4.97 26.36
C ARG A 148 -1.02 3.71 27.20
N PHE A 149 -1.74 2.70 26.72
CA PHE A 149 -1.95 1.43 27.43
C PHE A 149 -0.98 0.32 26.99
N THR A 150 -0.29 0.50 25.87
CA THR A 150 0.69 -0.47 25.36
C THR A 150 2.10 -0.05 25.75
N SER A 151 2.75 -0.78 26.66
CA SER A 151 4.20 -0.71 26.85
C SER A 151 4.87 -1.83 26.04
N CYS A 152 5.92 -1.50 25.26
CA CYS A 152 6.75 -2.58 24.71
C CYS A 152 7.58 -3.19 25.85
N ASN A 153 7.66 -4.52 25.92
CA ASN A 153 8.61 -5.24 26.77
C ASN A 153 10.04 -5.29 26.16
N CYS A 154 10.38 -4.28 25.36
CA CYS A 154 11.63 -4.18 24.61
C CYS A 154 12.76 -3.74 25.57
N ASN A 155 13.73 -4.61 25.87
CA ASN A 155 14.95 -4.26 26.64
C ASN A 155 16.04 -3.61 25.74
N GLY A 156 15.70 -2.58 24.96
CA GLY A 156 16.67 -1.96 24.05
C GLY A 156 16.23 -0.59 23.56
N ASP A 157 17.21 0.32 23.51
CA ASP A 157 17.11 1.77 23.34
C ASP A 157 15.90 2.32 22.54
N LEU A 158 15.15 3.19 23.21
CA LEU A 158 14.03 3.97 22.67
C LEU A 158 14.47 5.10 21.71
N SER A 159 15.76 5.18 21.34
CA SER A 159 16.27 6.24 20.47
C SER A 159 15.91 6.08 18.99
N MET A 160 15.29 4.97 18.59
CA MET A 160 14.91 4.71 17.19
C MET A 160 13.50 5.23 16.82
N TRP A 161 12.73 5.77 17.77
CA TRP A 161 11.37 6.29 17.53
C TRP A 161 11.25 7.82 17.66
N LYS A 162 12.36 8.55 17.58
CA LYS A 162 12.29 9.99 17.31
C LYS A 162 12.31 10.20 15.81
N LEU A 163 11.10 10.33 15.27
CA LEU A 163 10.82 11.04 14.02
C LEU A 163 11.43 12.45 14.06
#